data_AF-A0A8D8K201-F1
#
_entry.id   AF-A0A8D8K201-F1
#
_cell.length_a   1.000
_cell.length_b   1.000
_cell.length_c   1.000
_cell.angle_alpha   90.00
_cell.angle_beta   90.00
_cell.angle_gamma   90.00
#
_symmetry.space_group_name_H-M   'P 1'
#
loop_
_entity.id
_entity.type
_entity.pdbx_description
1 polymer ?
#
loop_
_entity_poly.entity_id
_entity_poly.type
_entity_poly.pdbx_seq_one_letter_code
_entity_poly.pdbx_strand_id
1 'polypeptide(L)'
;AGIRLIELLGATDAFIKVVLEQEDFNIFDKLLGLYSQSYMALSIKLMIIRSICACLDTKRGLDYFLSPEYNGYQILLDLIQENPSTRISFALKSLLKKINLYENLDLVRSTVSDVYATRNDPAFKPDPAQLSVLENCFAELTKAITWDAIAYSQPKRFLPVSSKFEIHKDIRSSVTANRSFVAFFNIHHLLQTIIFLLELKLPSSSLIGAVYDLLSALLKNHQKLDYLMENVDAVNVLLKILFQHCPSSSADEDFLHDLTRGQLLGLEMAYKLQTLYYIDAIGQTREDVDRQVESLQALFQLACSFGKRYVVEVICMEQNMKLFLELIDGEKRALAKEGSPGMKHKSPVLSYSVDLVDCAVR
;
A
#
# COMPACT_ATOMS: atom_id res chain seq x y z
N ALA A 1 1.11 22.16 -21.08
CA ALA A 1 0.40 22.29 -19.79
C ALA A 1 -0.63 21.17 -19.60
N GLY A 2 -1.53 20.93 -20.56
CA GLY A 2 -2.59 19.91 -20.47
C GLY A 2 -2.16 18.51 -20.06
N ILE A 3 -1.13 17.92 -20.67
CA ILE A 3 -0.63 16.57 -20.32
C ILE A 3 -0.26 16.47 -18.82
N ARG A 4 0.40 17.50 -18.26
CA ARG A 4 0.77 17.50 -16.83
C ARG A 4 -0.44 17.65 -15.91
N LEU A 5 -1.45 18.38 -16.36
CA LEU A 5 -2.70 18.53 -15.63
C LEU A 5 -3.43 17.19 -15.57
N ILE A 6 -3.45 16.45 -16.69
CA ILE A 6 -4.02 15.09 -16.74
C ILE A 6 -3.22 14.13 -15.86
N GLU A 7 -1.87 14.17 -15.90
CA GLU A 7 -1.03 13.36 -14.99
C GLU A 7 -1.37 13.60 -13.51
N LEU A 8 -1.77 14.83 -13.14
CA LEU A 8 -2.11 15.20 -11.76
C LEU A 8 -3.56 14.83 -11.39
N LEU A 9 -4.52 15.13 -12.26
CA LEU A 9 -5.96 14.99 -11.97
C LEU A 9 -6.51 13.61 -12.37
N GLY A 10 -5.84 12.90 -13.28
CA GLY A 10 -6.29 11.62 -13.82
C GLY A 10 -6.47 10.53 -12.77
N ALA A 11 -5.73 10.60 -11.65
CA ALA A 11 -5.89 9.69 -10.53
C ALA A 11 -7.19 9.91 -9.71
N THR A 12 -7.96 10.96 -10.01
CA THR A 12 -9.19 11.30 -9.29
C THR A 12 -10.41 10.82 -10.06
N ASP A 13 -11.22 9.96 -9.43
CA ASP A 13 -12.42 9.37 -10.02
C ASP A 13 -13.46 10.44 -10.44
N ALA A 14 -13.60 11.52 -9.68
CA ALA A 14 -14.48 12.65 -10.03
C ALA A 14 -14.05 13.37 -11.32
N PHE A 15 -12.74 13.52 -11.54
CA PHE A 15 -12.22 14.14 -12.76
C PHE A 15 -12.47 13.24 -13.96
N ILE A 16 -12.14 11.95 -13.85
CA ILE A 16 -12.35 10.98 -14.93
C ILE A 16 -13.82 10.88 -15.31
N LYS A 17 -14.73 10.91 -14.32
CA LYS A 17 -16.17 10.98 -14.57
C LYS A 17 -16.56 12.16 -15.45
N VAL A 18 -16.20 13.37 -15.03
CA VAL A 18 -16.57 14.60 -15.77
C VAL A 18 -15.99 14.60 -17.17
N VAL A 19 -14.77 14.07 -17.35
CA VAL A 19 -14.11 14.06 -18.66
C VAL A 19 -14.70 13.02 -19.60
N LEU A 20 -15.03 11.82 -19.11
CA LEU A 20 -15.63 10.76 -19.94
C LEU A 20 -17.12 11.00 -20.23
N GLU A 21 -17.82 11.79 -19.43
CA GLU A 21 -19.23 12.19 -19.68
C GLU A 21 -19.39 13.26 -20.77
N GLN A 22 -18.29 13.85 -21.26
CA GLN A 22 -18.32 14.81 -22.37
C GLN A 22 -18.43 14.07 -23.71
N GLU A 23 -19.54 14.23 -24.43
CA GLU A 23 -19.79 13.51 -25.70
C GLU A 23 -18.71 13.73 -26.77
N ASP A 24 -18.11 14.92 -26.83
CA ASP A 24 -17.13 15.29 -27.87
C ASP A 24 -15.66 15.13 -27.45
N PHE A 25 -15.38 14.59 -26.26
CA PHE A 25 -14.03 14.57 -25.72
C PHE A 25 -13.64 13.22 -25.10
N ASN A 26 -12.85 12.44 -25.84
CA ASN A 26 -12.15 11.29 -25.30
C ASN A 26 -10.70 11.63 -24.91
N ILE A 27 -10.39 11.55 -23.62
CA ILE A 27 -9.06 11.85 -23.09
C ILE A 27 -7.97 10.93 -23.64
N PHE A 28 -8.28 9.64 -23.83
CA PHE A 28 -7.31 8.67 -24.30
C PHE A 28 -6.98 8.88 -25.78
N ASP A 29 -7.99 9.17 -26.61
CA ASP A 29 -7.79 9.52 -28.03
C ASP A 29 -6.94 10.79 -28.19
N LYS A 30 -7.18 11.82 -27.39
CA LYS A 30 -6.36 13.05 -27.45
C LYS A 30 -4.93 12.79 -27.03
N LEU A 31 -4.71 11.97 -26.00
CA LEU A 31 -3.38 11.59 -25.53
C LEU A 31 -2.64 10.75 -26.57
N LEU A 32 -3.28 9.72 -27.13
CA LEU A 32 -2.68 8.86 -28.15
C LEU A 32 -2.49 9.57 -29.48
N GLY A 33 -3.42 10.42 -29.89
CA GLY A 33 -3.30 11.26 -31.07
C GLY A 33 -2.11 12.23 -30.97
N LEU A 34 -1.77 12.70 -29.77
CA LEU A 34 -0.54 13.45 -29.51
C LEU A 34 0.69 12.53 -29.51
N TYR A 35 0.58 11.32 -28.97
CA TYR A 35 1.69 10.36 -28.95
C TYR A 35 2.16 9.98 -30.37
N SER A 36 1.22 9.86 -31.31
CA SER A 36 1.45 9.44 -32.70
C SER A 36 1.94 10.56 -33.64
N GLN A 37 2.05 11.81 -33.17
CA GLN A 37 2.55 12.91 -34.00
C GLN A 37 4.01 12.70 -34.43
N SER A 38 4.31 13.04 -35.67
CA SER A 38 5.68 12.99 -36.22
C SER A 38 6.61 13.90 -35.43
N TYR A 39 7.85 13.44 -35.21
CA TYR A 39 8.90 14.17 -34.47
C TYR A 39 8.55 14.50 -33.00
N MET A 40 7.54 13.85 -32.41
CA MET A 40 7.20 14.04 -31.01
C MET A 40 8.38 13.63 -30.10
N ALA A 41 8.80 14.55 -29.23
CA ALA A 41 9.94 14.32 -28.35
C ALA A 41 9.68 13.15 -27.38
N LEU A 42 10.71 12.32 -27.17
CA LEU A 42 10.66 11.16 -26.26
C LEU A 42 10.15 11.52 -24.86
N SER A 43 10.58 12.66 -24.32
CA SER A 43 10.15 13.14 -23.01
C SER A 43 8.64 13.39 -22.94
N ILE A 44 8.03 13.87 -24.03
CA ILE A 44 6.59 14.10 -24.13
C ILE A 44 5.86 12.78 -24.29
N LYS A 45 6.36 11.85 -25.12
CA LYS A 45 5.79 10.50 -25.23
C LYS A 45 5.73 9.78 -23.88
N LEU A 46 6.80 9.85 -23.10
CA LEU A 46 6.85 9.30 -21.73
C LEU A 46 5.92 10.04 -20.75
N MET A 47 5.70 11.35 -20.94
CA MET A 47 4.71 12.10 -20.15
C MET A 47 3.28 11.67 -20.50
N ILE A 48 3.00 11.41 -21.77
CA ILE A 48 1.69 10.93 -22.22
C ILE A 48 1.39 9.56 -21.61
N ILE A 49 2.32 8.60 -21.70
CA ILE A 49 2.14 7.27 -21.11
C ILE A 49 1.91 7.36 -19.60
N ARG A 50 2.63 8.24 -18.90
CA ARG A 50 2.39 8.53 -17.48
C ARG A 50 1.00 9.09 -17.20
N SER A 51 0.50 9.95 -18.08
CA SER A 51 -0.83 10.55 -17.95
C SER A 51 -1.92 9.51 -18.15
N ILE A 52 -1.76 8.62 -19.14
CA ILE A 52 -2.64 7.46 -19.34
C ILE A 52 -2.60 6.58 -18.09
N CYS A 53 -1.39 6.26 -17.58
CA CYS A 53 -1.22 5.46 -16.37
C CYS A 53 -1.97 6.05 -15.17
N ALA A 54 -1.95 7.38 -14.98
CA ALA A 54 -2.69 8.05 -13.92
C ALA A 54 -4.22 7.93 -14.10
N CYS A 55 -4.73 8.03 -15.34
CA CYS A 55 -6.16 7.84 -15.61
C CYS A 55 -6.64 6.42 -15.28
N LEU A 56 -5.75 5.44 -15.49
CA LEU A 56 -5.97 4.03 -15.18
C LEU A 56 -5.85 3.70 -13.68
N ASP A 57 -5.66 4.67 -12.79
CA ASP A 57 -5.80 4.46 -11.33
C ASP A 57 -7.27 4.40 -10.88
N THR A 58 -8.21 4.78 -11.75
CA THR A 58 -9.63 4.84 -11.43
C THR A 58 -10.38 3.69 -12.08
N LYS A 59 -11.39 3.16 -11.39
CA LYS A 59 -12.27 2.11 -11.92
C LYS A 59 -12.89 2.53 -13.26
N ARG A 60 -13.50 3.73 -13.32
CA ARG A 60 -14.15 4.22 -14.54
C ARG A 60 -13.19 4.37 -15.71
N GLY A 61 -11.99 4.91 -15.45
CA GLY A 61 -10.98 5.09 -16.49
C GLY A 61 -10.53 3.76 -17.06
N LEU A 62 -10.39 2.74 -16.22
CA LEU A 62 -9.98 1.41 -16.63
C LEU A 62 -11.10 0.64 -17.34
N ASP A 63 -12.32 0.66 -16.80
CA ASP A 63 -13.50 0.02 -17.41
C ASP A 63 -13.77 0.61 -18.81
N TYR A 64 -13.64 1.93 -18.97
CA TYR A 64 -13.74 2.57 -20.29
C TYR A 64 -12.60 2.15 -21.22
N PHE A 65 -11.35 2.17 -20.73
CA PHE A 65 -10.18 1.83 -21.53
C PHE A 65 -10.18 0.37 -22.00
N LEU A 66 -10.69 -0.55 -21.19
CA LEU A 66 -10.82 -1.98 -21.51
C LEU A 66 -12.16 -2.34 -22.17
N SER A 67 -13.06 -1.37 -22.34
CA SER A 67 -14.35 -1.61 -22.99
C SER A 67 -14.15 -2.15 -24.41
N PRO A 68 -15.07 -3.01 -24.89
CA PRO A 68 -14.99 -3.52 -26.26
C PRO A 68 -15.10 -2.41 -27.32
N GLU A 69 -15.71 -1.28 -26.96
CA GLU A 69 -15.88 -0.11 -27.83
C GLU A 69 -14.54 0.62 -28.06
N TYR A 70 -13.74 0.77 -27.01
CA TYR A 70 -12.45 1.48 -27.10
C TYR A 70 -11.27 0.56 -27.39
N ASN A 71 -11.27 -0.65 -26.82
CA ASN A 71 -10.25 -1.69 -27.00
C ASN A 71 -8.80 -1.20 -26.76
N GLY A 72 -8.59 -0.51 -25.65
CA GLY A 72 -7.29 0.05 -25.27
C GLY A 72 -6.19 -1.00 -25.09
N TYR A 73 -6.57 -2.25 -24.77
CA TYR A 73 -5.63 -3.36 -24.65
C TYR A 73 -4.93 -3.66 -25.98
N GLN A 74 -5.70 -3.75 -27.08
CA GLN A 74 -5.13 -3.98 -28.41
C GLN A 74 -4.21 -2.82 -28.82
N ILE A 75 -4.62 -1.58 -28.55
CA ILE A 75 -3.81 -0.39 -28.86
C ILE A 75 -2.44 -0.47 -28.16
N LEU A 76 -2.39 -0.91 -26.90
CA LEU A 76 -1.10 -1.07 -26.19
C LEU A 76 -0.24 -2.17 -26.79
N LEU A 77 -0.84 -3.28 -27.23
CA LEU A 77 -0.11 -4.36 -27.89
C LEU A 77 0.49 -3.88 -29.21
N ASP A 78 -0.28 -3.15 -30.03
CA ASP A 78 0.18 -2.61 -31.30
C ASP A 78 1.37 -1.65 -31.08
N LEU A 79 1.26 -0.75 -30.09
CA LEU A 79 2.35 0.17 -29.72
C LEU A 79 3.61 -0.53 -29.22
N ILE A 80 3.48 -1.70 -28.59
CA ILE A 80 4.63 -2.53 -28.17
C ILE A 80 5.25 -3.24 -29.39
N GLN A 81 4.41 -3.73 -30.32
CA GLN A 81 4.84 -4.42 -31.54
C GLN A 81 5.57 -3.50 -32.53
N GLU A 82 5.30 -2.19 -32.50
CA GLU A 82 6.06 -1.17 -33.25
C GLU A 82 7.55 -1.07 -32.86
N ASN A 83 8.04 -1.92 -31.95
CA ASN A 83 9.42 -1.96 -31.47
C ASN A 83 9.94 -0.59 -30.99
N PRO A 84 9.25 0.05 -30.03
CA PRO A 84 9.63 1.36 -29.57
C PRO A 84 10.95 1.32 -28.77
N SER A 85 11.56 2.50 -28.57
CA SER A 85 12.79 2.62 -27.76
C SER A 85 12.66 1.95 -26.39
N THR A 86 13.78 1.49 -25.81
CA THR A 86 13.80 0.77 -24.52
C THR A 86 13.00 1.48 -23.42
N ARG A 87 13.07 2.82 -23.36
CA ARG A 87 12.33 3.63 -22.36
C ARG A 87 10.82 3.60 -22.57
N ILE A 88 10.38 3.67 -23.82
CA ILE A 88 8.95 3.58 -24.17
C ILE A 88 8.46 2.13 -23.97
N SER A 89 9.23 1.14 -24.42
CA SER A 89 8.90 -0.27 -24.21
C SER A 89 8.73 -0.60 -22.73
N PHE A 90 9.61 -0.09 -21.87
CA PHE A 90 9.45 -0.20 -20.42
C PHE A 90 8.14 0.44 -19.94
N ALA A 91 7.87 1.68 -20.34
CA ALA A 91 6.67 2.42 -19.92
C ALA A 91 5.37 1.72 -20.37
N LEU A 92 5.31 1.19 -21.59
CA LEU A 92 4.17 0.44 -22.09
C LEU A 92 4.00 -0.91 -21.39
N LYS A 93 5.10 -1.65 -21.16
CA LYS A 93 5.06 -2.90 -20.38
C LYS A 93 4.61 -2.68 -18.94
N SER A 94 5.01 -1.57 -18.33
CA SER A 94 4.55 -1.18 -16.99
C SER A 94 3.04 -0.92 -16.95
N LEU A 95 2.50 -0.26 -17.98
CA LEU A 95 1.06 -0.04 -18.13
C LEU A 95 0.30 -1.36 -18.32
N LEU A 96 0.83 -2.27 -19.14
CA LEU A 96 0.24 -3.59 -19.34
C LEU A 96 0.25 -4.41 -18.04
N LYS A 97 1.37 -4.43 -17.31
CA LYS A 97 1.44 -5.08 -15.99
C LYS A 97 0.40 -4.52 -15.03
N LYS A 98 0.17 -3.21 -15.04
CA LYS A 98 -0.86 -2.56 -14.20
C LYS A 98 -2.27 -3.04 -14.56
N ILE A 99 -2.59 -3.15 -15.86
CA ILE A 99 -3.89 -3.69 -16.31
C ILE A 99 -4.04 -5.13 -15.84
N ASN A 100 -3.04 -5.99 -16.07
CA ASN A 100 -3.08 -7.38 -15.63
C ASN A 100 -3.26 -7.51 -14.12
N LEU A 101 -2.67 -6.60 -13.33
CA LEU A 101 -2.86 -6.59 -11.88
C LEU A 101 -4.31 -6.31 -11.48
N TYR A 102 -4.97 -5.38 -12.17
CA TYR A 102 -6.38 -5.09 -11.95
C TYR A 102 -7.24 -6.30 -12.28
N GLU A 103 -7.02 -6.92 -13.45
CA GLU A 103 -7.76 -8.12 -13.87
C GLU A 103 -7.52 -9.29 -12.91
N ASN A 104 -6.28 -9.49 -12.44
CA ASN A 104 -5.96 -10.49 -11.43
C ASN A 104 -6.72 -10.27 -10.12
N LEU A 105 -6.84 -9.02 -9.66
CA LEU A 105 -7.62 -8.69 -8.45
C LEU A 105 -9.13 -8.93 -8.67
N ASP A 106 -9.65 -8.62 -9.85
CA ASP A 106 -11.05 -8.89 -10.18
C ASP A 106 -11.36 -10.39 -10.26
N LEU A 107 -10.45 -11.17 -10.85
CA LEU A 107 -10.52 -12.62 -10.90
C LEU A 107 -10.53 -13.22 -9.50
N VAL A 108 -9.62 -12.76 -8.62
CA VAL A 108 -9.56 -13.20 -7.22
C VAL A 108 -10.87 -12.90 -6.50
N ARG A 109 -11.38 -11.66 -6.62
CA ARG A 109 -12.65 -11.27 -5.99
C ARG A 109 -13.83 -12.11 -6.46
N SER A 110 -13.96 -12.27 -7.77
CA SER A 110 -15.08 -13.00 -8.37
C SER A 110 -15.03 -14.49 -7.99
N THR A 111 -13.86 -15.11 -8.13
CA THR A 111 -13.67 -16.52 -7.78
C THR A 111 -13.94 -16.77 -6.30
N VAL A 112 -13.42 -15.94 -5.39
CA VAL A 112 -13.71 -16.08 -3.95
C VAL A 112 -15.19 -15.86 -3.64
N SER A 113 -15.85 -14.92 -4.32
CA SER A 113 -17.29 -14.67 -4.14
C SER A 113 -18.13 -15.87 -4.56
N ASP A 114 -17.80 -16.50 -5.69
CA ASP A 114 -18.49 -17.69 -6.19
C ASP A 114 -18.30 -18.91 -5.27
N VAL A 115 -17.06 -19.12 -4.81
CA VAL A 115 -16.73 -20.18 -3.84
C VAL A 115 -17.43 -19.91 -2.49
N TYR A 116 -17.50 -18.67 -2.06
CA TYR A 116 -18.16 -18.31 -0.79
C TYR A 116 -19.68 -18.42 -0.87
N ALA A 117 -20.29 -18.10 -2.01
CA ALA A 117 -21.74 -18.23 -2.21
C ALA A 117 -22.21 -19.70 -2.11
N THR A 118 -21.37 -20.64 -2.55
CA THR A 118 -21.69 -22.07 -2.56
C THR A 118 -21.33 -22.80 -1.26
N ARG A 119 -20.76 -22.11 -0.26
CA ARG A 119 -20.25 -22.71 0.99
C ARG A 119 -21.27 -23.48 1.84
N ASN A 120 -22.56 -23.11 1.74
CA ASN A 120 -23.64 -23.71 2.53
C ASN A 120 -24.20 -24.99 1.89
N ASP A 121 -23.72 -25.34 0.69
CA ASP A 121 -24.12 -26.57 0.03
C ASP A 121 -23.46 -27.77 0.74
N PRO A 122 -24.23 -28.78 1.21
CA PRO A 122 -23.67 -29.99 1.82
C PRO A 122 -22.76 -30.80 0.88
N ALA A 123 -22.83 -30.59 -0.45
CA ALA A 123 -21.93 -31.18 -1.44
C ALA A 123 -20.73 -30.28 -1.80
N PHE A 124 -20.56 -29.13 -1.12
CA PHE A 124 -19.50 -28.18 -1.41
C PHE A 124 -18.12 -28.83 -1.31
N LYS A 125 -17.51 -29.00 -2.48
CA LYS A 125 -16.09 -29.32 -2.61
C LYS A 125 -15.48 -28.23 -3.49
N PRO A 126 -14.59 -27.39 -2.95
CA PRO A 126 -13.95 -26.36 -3.75
C PRO A 126 -13.14 -27.04 -4.86
N ASP A 127 -13.31 -26.57 -6.09
CA ASP A 127 -12.58 -27.11 -7.24
C ASP A 127 -11.07 -26.87 -7.04
N PRO A 128 -10.24 -27.92 -7.02
CA PRO A 128 -8.79 -27.77 -6.84
C PRO A 128 -8.16 -26.90 -7.93
N ALA A 129 -8.73 -26.86 -9.14
CA ALA A 129 -8.24 -25.98 -10.20
C ALA A 129 -8.43 -24.51 -9.82
N GLN A 130 -9.63 -24.13 -9.35
CA GLN A 130 -9.92 -22.77 -8.88
C GLN A 130 -9.02 -22.37 -7.70
N LEU A 131 -8.78 -23.28 -6.74
CA LEU A 131 -7.89 -23.01 -5.61
C LEU A 131 -6.44 -22.77 -6.04
N SER A 132 -5.94 -23.50 -7.03
CA SER A 132 -4.59 -23.30 -7.56
C SER A 132 -4.44 -22.00 -8.35
N VAL A 133 -5.48 -21.58 -9.08
CA VAL A 133 -5.53 -20.27 -9.73
C VAL A 133 -5.45 -19.16 -8.67
N LEU A 134 -6.24 -19.25 -7.60
CA LEU A 134 -6.19 -18.28 -6.50
C LEU A 134 -4.80 -18.21 -5.86
N GLU A 135 -4.17 -19.35 -5.59
CA GLU A 135 -2.82 -19.42 -5.02
C GLU A 135 -1.81 -18.67 -5.89
N ASN A 136 -1.83 -18.92 -7.21
CA ASN A 136 -0.97 -18.24 -8.16
C ASN A 136 -1.23 -16.73 -8.19
N CYS A 137 -2.50 -16.30 -8.20
CA CYS A 137 -2.85 -14.88 -8.18
C CYS A 137 -2.36 -14.17 -6.90
N PHE A 138 -2.51 -14.79 -5.71
CA PHE A 138 -2.00 -14.23 -4.46
C PHE A 138 -0.47 -14.17 -4.42
N ALA A 139 0.22 -15.19 -4.96
CA ALA A 139 1.67 -15.21 -5.06
C ALA A 139 2.19 -14.12 -6.04
N GLU A 140 1.54 -13.97 -7.20
CA GLU A 140 1.85 -12.92 -8.17
C GLU A 140 1.63 -11.52 -7.58
N LEU A 141 0.52 -11.33 -6.87
CA LEU A 141 0.22 -10.08 -6.18
C LEU A 141 1.29 -9.75 -5.13
N THR A 142 1.69 -10.73 -4.32
CA THR A 142 2.78 -10.59 -3.35
C THR A 142 4.09 -10.18 -4.02
N LYS A 143 4.42 -10.82 -5.15
CA LYS A 143 5.63 -10.50 -5.94
C LYS A 143 5.55 -9.08 -6.55
N ALA A 144 4.39 -8.68 -7.03
CA ALA A 144 4.15 -7.36 -7.61
C ALA A 144 4.43 -6.23 -6.62
N ILE A 145 3.97 -6.38 -5.37
CA ILE A 145 4.09 -5.34 -4.34
C ILE A 145 5.43 -5.34 -3.58
N THR A 146 6.27 -6.35 -3.78
CA THR A 146 7.58 -6.51 -3.10
C THR A 146 8.74 -6.32 -4.08
N TRP A 147 8.96 -7.29 -4.96
CA TRP A 147 10.12 -7.38 -5.84
C TRP A 147 9.97 -6.54 -7.11
N ASP A 148 8.76 -6.53 -7.70
CA ASP A 148 8.54 -5.98 -9.03
C ASP A 148 7.94 -4.56 -9.01
N ALA A 149 7.83 -3.93 -7.84
CA ALA A 149 7.18 -2.62 -7.68
C ALA A 149 7.74 -1.54 -8.63
N ILE A 150 9.02 -1.61 -8.99
CA ILE A 150 9.64 -0.71 -9.97
C ILE A 150 9.06 -0.92 -11.38
N ALA A 151 8.74 -2.15 -11.78
CA ALA A 151 8.15 -2.42 -13.09
C ALA A 151 6.69 -1.95 -13.20
N TYR A 152 6.01 -1.75 -12.08
CA TYR A 152 4.69 -1.09 -12.04
C TYR A 152 4.80 0.45 -11.96
N SER A 153 6.01 0.96 -11.71
CA SER A 153 6.26 2.40 -11.62
C SER A 153 6.61 3.02 -12.98
N GLN A 154 6.30 4.31 -13.12
CA GLN A 154 6.65 5.11 -14.31
C GLN A 154 7.68 6.20 -13.94
N PRO A 155 8.95 5.86 -13.73
CA PRO A 155 9.95 6.82 -13.28
C PRO A 155 10.25 7.88 -14.33
N LYS A 156 10.35 9.13 -13.85
CA LYS A 156 10.58 10.31 -14.72
C LYS A 156 11.98 10.34 -15.32
N ARG A 157 12.92 9.63 -14.69
CA ARG A 157 14.32 9.51 -15.12
C ARG A 157 14.66 8.03 -15.28
N PHE A 158 14.63 7.51 -16.51
CA PHE A 158 15.10 6.15 -16.80
C PHE A 158 16.54 6.14 -17.32
N LEU A 159 17.40 5.41 -16.60
CA LEU A 159 18.77 4.93 -16.85
C LEU A 159 19.74 5.83 -17.67
N PRO A 160 20.90 6.22 -17.08
CA PRO A 160 22.10 6.56 -17.82
C PRO A 160 22.70 5.33 -18.51
N VAL A 161 23.44 5.60 -19.60
CA VAL A 161 24.35 4.66 -20.25
C VAL A 161 25.28 4.03 -19.20
N SER A 162 25.39 2.71 -19.24
CA SER A 162 26.26 1.86 -18.41
C SER A 162 27.60 2.52 -18.06
N SER A 163 27.76 2.95 -16.80
CA SER A 163 29.04 3.08 -16.06
C SER A 163 28.96 4.02 -14.86
N LYS A 164 27.90 4.83 -14.71
CA LYS A 164 27.81 5.76 -13.57
C LYS A 164 26.39 5.86 -13.00
N PHE A 165 26.32 5.57 -11.70
CA PHE A 165 25.26 5.87 -10.74
C PHE A 165 24.08 4.89 -10.63
N GLU A 166 23.94 4.38 -9.41
CA GLU A 166 22.82 3.66 -8.82
C GLU A 166 21.49 4.21 -9.33
N ILE A 167 20.56 3.30 -9.67
CA ILE A 167 19.15 3.63 -9.84
C ILE A 167 18.68 4.18 -8.49
N HIS A 168 18.78 5.48 -8.29
CA HIS A 168 18.10 6.14 -7.20
C HIS A 168 16.63 5.81 -7.45
N LYS A 169 16.04 4.93 -6.62
CA LYS A 169 14.61 4.68 -6.62
C LYS A 169 13.97 6.07 -6.60
N ASP A 170 13.35 6.47 -7.71
CA ASP A 170 12.67 7.74 -7.76
C ASP A 170 11.54 7.64 -6.73
N ILE A 171 11.78 8.21 -5.54
CA ILE A 171 10.93 8.05 -4.35
C ILE A 171 9.49 8.37 -4.73
N ARG A 172 9.30 9.40 -5.58
CA ARG A 172 7.98 9.81 -6.07
C ARG A 172 7.32 8.73 -6.92
N SER A 173 8.06 8.06 -7.78
CA SER A 173 7.53 7.02 -8.66
C SER A 173 7.22 5.73 -7.90
N SER A 174 8.00 5.41 -6.86
CA SER A 174 7.67 4.35 -5.91
C SER A 174 6.40 4.68 -5.11
N VAL A 175 6.25 5.92 -4.65
CA VAL A 175 5.04 6.40 -3.97
C VAL A 175 3.83 6.31 -4.88
N THR A 176 3.93 6.76 -6.13
CA THR A 176 2.81 6.66 -7.09
C THR A 176 2.41 5.21 -7.35
N ALA A 177 3.36 4.29 -7.56
CA ALA A 177 3.04 2.88 -7.78
C ALA A 177 2.33 2.24 -6.58
N ASN A 178 2.77 2.54 -5.36
CA ASN A 178 2.12 2.02 -4.15
C ASN A 178 0.72 2.62 -3.96
N ARG A 179 0.50 3.89 -4.31
CA ARG A 179 -0.86 4.48 -4.35
C ARG A 179 -1.76 3.78 -5.37
N SER A 180 -1.25 3.45 -6.57
CA SER A 180 -2.00 2.66 -7.55
C SER A 180 -2.41 1.30 -7.00
N PHE A 181 -1.51 0.61 -6.29
CA PHE A 181 -1.84 -0.66 -5.64
C PHE A 181 -2.97 -0.50 -4.61
N VAL A 182 -2.86 0.50 -3.72
CA VAL A 182 -3.89 0.79 -2.71
C VAL A 182 -5.24 1.14 -3.37
N ALA A 183 -5.23 1.94 -4.44
CA ALA A 183 -6.45 2.25 -5.20
C ALA A 183 -7.13 0.98 -5.72
N PHE A 184 -6.36 0.05 -6.29
CA PHE A 184 -6.90 -1.23 -6.77
C PHE A 184 -7.40 -2.12 -5.63
N PHE A 185 -6.72 -2.12 -4.48
CA PHE A 185 -7.19 -2.86 -3.30
C PHE A 185 -8.54 -2.35 -2.81
N ASN A 186 -8.73 -1.02 -2.81
CA ASN A 186 -10.00 -0.39 -2.50
C ASN A 186 -11.09 -0.74 -3.52
N ILE A 187 -10.78 -0.67 -4.84
CA ILE A 187 -11.75 -0.99 -5.91
C ILE A 187 -12.24 -2.44 -5.83
N HIS A 188 -11.35 -3.39 -5.53
CA HIS A 188 -11.69 -4.82 -5.48
C HIS A 188 -11.96 -5.34 -4.07
N HIS A 189 -12.01 -4.47 -3.04
CA HIS A 189 -12.29 -4.88 -1.66
C HIS A 189 -11.40 -6.05 -1.20
N LEU A 190 -10.08 -5.90 -1.36
CA LEU A 190 -9.11 -6.98 -1.14
C LEU A 190 -9.21 -7.57 0.27
N LEU A 191 -9.39 -6.73 1.31
CA LEU A 191 -9.46 -7.22 2.69
C LEU A 191 -10.71 -8.07 2.94
N GLN A 192 -11.86 -7.63 2.42
CA GLN A 192 -13.12 -8.38 2.50
C GLN A 192 -12.98 -9.73 1.77
N THR A 193 -12.31 -9.73 0.62
CA THR A 193 -12.01 -10.94 -0.14
C THR A 193 -11.12 -11.91 0.65
N ILE A 194 -10.08 -11.41 1.31
CA ILE A 194 -9.22 -12.23 2.19
C ILE A 194 -10.01 -12.78 3.38
N ILE A 195 -10.87 -11.97 4.00
CA ILE A 195 -11.72 -12.38 5.12
C ILE A 195 -12.63 -13.53 4.70
N PHE A 196 -13.36 -13.39 3.58
CA PHE A 196 -14.22 -14.45 3.06
C PHE A 196 -13.44 -15.74 2.79
N LEU A 197 -12.24 -15.62 2.23
CA LEU A 197 -11.40 -16.79 1.96
C LEU A 197 -10.94 -17.51 3.24
N LEU A 198 -10.54 -16.76 4.27
CA LEU A 198 -10.09 -17.35 5.54
C LEU A 198 -11.26 -17.93 6.35
N GLU A 199 -12.46 -17.35 6.24
CA GLU A 199 -13.67 -17.87 6.87
C GLU A 199 -14.10 -19.24 6.33
N LEU A 200 -13.77 -19.56 5.07
CA LEU A 200 -14.11 -20.84 4.45
C LEU A 200 -13.37 -22.03 5.07
N LYS A 201 -12.34 -21.80 5.91
CA LYS A 201 -11.54 -22.84 6.57
C LYS A 201 -11.10 -23.94 5.58
N LEU A 202 -10.62 -23.51 4.41
CA LEU A 202 -10.23 -24.41 3.33
C LEU A 202 -9.08 -25.34 3.77
N PRO A 203 -9.03 -26.58 3.26
CA PRO A 203 -7.95 -27.53 3.58
C PRO A 203 -6.61 -27.19 2.90
N SER A 204 -6.58 -26.25 1.95
CA SER A 204 -5.37 -25.88 1.20
C SER A 204 -4.44 -25.01 2.04
N SER A 205 -3.42 -25.63 2.64
CA SER A 205 -2.40 -24.92 3.42
C SER A 205 -1.54 -23.99 2.55
N SER A 206 -1.37 -24.29 1.26
CA SER A 206 -0.57 -23.48 0.33
C SER A 206 -1.25 -22.14 0.01
N LEU A 207 -2.56 -22.17 -0.27
CA LEU A 207 -3.34 -20.95 -0.51
C LEU A 207 -3.37 -20.05 0.72
N ILE A 208 -3.61 -20.63 1.91
CA ILE A 208 -3.55 -19.88 3.17
C ILE A 208 -2.15 -19.30 3.39
N GLY A 209 -1.10 -20.06 3.06
CA GLY A 209 0.28 -19.60 3.07
C GLY A 209 0.50 -18.36 2.18
N ALA A 210 0.02 -18.40 0.94
CA ALA A 210 0.11 -17.29 -0.01
C ALA A 210 -0.63 -16.03 0.48
N VAL A 211 -1.79 -16.21 1.13
CA VAL A 211 -2.53 -15.10 1.77
C VAL A 211 -1.72 -14.50 2.92
N TYR A 212 -1.10 -15.33 3.77
CA TYR A 212 -0.24 -14.85 4.86
C TYR A 212 1.03 -14.15 4.34
N ASP A 213 1.60 -14.61 3.23
CA ASP A 213 2.72 -13.93 2.56
C ASP A 213 2.31 -12.55 2.05
N LEU A 214 1.13 -12.44 1.43
CA LEU A 214 0.58 -11.16 1.00
C LEU A 214 0.38 -10.21 2.17
N LEU A 215 -0.29 -10.66 3.23
CA LEU A 215 -0.53 -9.87 4.43
C LEU A 215 0.79 -9.41 5.07
N SER A 216 1.79 -10.28 5.17
CA SER A 216 3.13 -9.89 5.64
C SER A 216 3.78 -8.83 4.73
N ALA A 217 3.59 -8.92 3.41
CA ALA A 217 4.08 -7.93 2.46
C ALA A 217 3.34 -6.59 2.54
N LEU A 218 2.07 -6.56 2.97
CA LEU A 218 1.35 -5.31 3.27
C LEU A 218 1.97 -4.61 4.49
N LEU A 219 2.28 -5.38 5.55
CA LEU A 219 2.77 -4.83 6.83
C LEU A 219 4.17 -4.20 6.76
N LYS A 220 4.91 -4.38 5.66
CA LYS A 220 6.27 -3.86 5.45
C LYS A 220 6.33 -2.49 4.76
N ASN A 221 5.19 -1.90 4.39
CA ASN A 221 5.15 -0.66 3.65
C ASN A 221 4.14 0.31 4.25
N HIS A 222 4.56 1.56 4.50
CA HIS A 222 3.76 2.56 5.18
C HIS A 222 2.40 2.84 4.50
N GLN A 223 2.38 3.05 3.18
CA GLN A 223 1.12 3.32 2.45
C GLN A 223 0.13 2.16 2.49
N LYS A 224 0.63 0.94 2.63
CA LYS A 224 -0.20 -0.26 2.77
C LYS A 224 -0.70 -0.40 4.22
N LEU A 225 0.06 0.08 5.20
CA LEU A 225 -0.43 0.23 6.58
C LEU A 225 -1.51 1.30 6.67
N ASP A 226 -1.37 2.43 5.96
CA ASP A 226 -2.41 3.47 5.87
C ASP A 226 -3.69 2.87 5.29
N TYR A 227 -3.60 2.06 4.24
CA TYR A 227 -4.75 1.32 3.69
C TYR A 227 -5.43 0.41 4.73
N LEU A 228 -4.67 -0.25 5.60
CA LEU A 228 -5.24 -1.05 6.70
C LEU A 228 -5.91 -0.15 7.75
N MET A 229 -5.31 1.00 8.08
CA MET A 229 -5.90 1.99 8.99
C MET A 229 -7.17 2.63 8.43
N GLU A 230 -7.30 2.82 7.12
CA GLU A 230 -8.53 3.31 6.49
C GLU A 230 -9.66 2.26 6.57
N ASN A 231 -9.32 0.98 6.72
CA ASN A 231 -10.25 -0.16 6.73
C ASN A 231 -10.27 -0.89 8.09
N VAL A 232 -10.31 -0.14 9.20
CA VAL A 232 -10.24 -0.69 10.58
C VAL A 232 -11.29 -1.77 10.84
N ASP A 233 -12.51 -1.62 10.33
CA ASP A 233 -13.58 -2.59 10.54
C ASP A 233 -13.23 -3.97 9.95
N ALA A 234 -12.68 -3.99 8.74
CA ALA A 234 -12.23 -5.21 8.09
C ALA A 234 -11.01 -5.78 8.83
N VAL A 235 -10.07 -4.94 9.24
CA VAL A 235 -8.91 -5.35 10.02
C VAL A 235 -9.32 -6.00 11.35
N ASN A 236 -10.31 -5.45 12.06
CA ASN A 236 -10.80 -6.02 13.32
C ASN A 236 -11.39 -7.42 13.12
N VAL A 237 -12.12 -7.64 12.02
CA VAL A 237 -12.61 -8.98 11.66
C VAL A 237 -11.46 -9.92 11.30
N LEU A 238 -10.48 -9.44 10.53
CA LEU A 238 -9.30 -10.20 10.17
C LEU A 238 -8.48 -10.59 11.41
N LEU A 239 -8.24 -9.68 12.35
CA LEU A 239 -7.56 -9.96 13.62
C LEU A 239 -8.31 -11.01 14.42
N LYS A 240 -9.65 -10.93 14.50
CA LYS A 240 -10.46 -11.97 15.15
C LYS A 240 -10.22 -13.33 14.51
N ILE A 241 -10.22 -13.43 13.17
CA ILE A 241 -9.97 -14.68 12.44
C ILE A 241 -8.55 -15.20 12.71
N LEU A 242 -7.54 -14.34 12.68
CA LEU A 242 -6.15 -14.71 12.95
C LEU A 242 -5.94 -15.21 14.39
N PHE A 243 -6.70 -14.69 15.35
CA PHE A 243 -6.63 -15.07 16.76
C PHE A 243 -7.64 -16.15 17.19
N GLN A 244 -8.52 -16.65 16.30
CA GLN A 244 -9.61 -17.60 16.64
C GLN A 244 -9.15 -18.89 17.36
N HIS A 245 -7.88 -19.28 17.23
CA HIS A 245 -7.31 -20.47 17.88
C HIS A 245 -6.22 -20.13 18.91
N CYS A 246 -6.24 -18.93 19.53
CA CYS A 246 -5.27 -18.60 20.57
C CYS A 246 -5.46 -19.57 21.75
N PRO A 247 -4.48 -20.43 22.07
CA PRO A 247 -4.58 -21.27 23.25
C PRO A 247 -4.66 -20.34 24.46
N SER A 248 -5.77 -20.39 25.18
CA SER A 248 -5.91 -19.73 26.46
C SER A 248 -5.07 -20.50 27.48
N SER A 249 -3.79 -20.13 27.67
CA SER A 249 -3.06 -20.57 28.85
C SER A 249 -1.88 -19.67 29.19
N SER A 250 -1.84 -19.35 30.49
CA SER A 250 -0.72 -18.97 31.36
C SER A 250 0.37 -18.04 30.82
N ALA A 251 0.57 -16.96 31.55
CA ALA A 251 1.64 -15.98 31.38
C ALA A 251 3.04 -16.61 31.57
N ASP A 252 3.53 -17.32 30.56
CA ASP A 252 4.91 -17.82 30.47
C ASP A 252 5.65 -17.12 29.31
N GLU A 253 6.94 -16.83 29.52
CA GLU A 253 7.78 -16.03 28.61
C GLU A 253 8.05 -16.70 27.25
N ASP A 254 7.72 -17.98 27.08
CA ASP A 254 7.84 -18.74 25.81
C ASP A 254 6.59 -18.68 24.90
N PHE A 255 5.57 -17.89 25.27
CA PHE A 255 4.29 -17.77 24.55
C PHE A 255 4.41 -17.52 23.04
N LEU A 256 5.47 -16.84 22.57
CA LEU A 256 5.65 -16.53 21.15
C LEU A 256 6.01 -17.75 20.29
N HIS A 257 6.66 -18.77 20.86
CA HIS A 257 7.07 -19.96 20.12
C HIS A 257 5.90 -20.91 19.82
N ASP A 258 4.84 -20.84 20.63
CA ASP A 258 3.63 -21.64 20.47
C ASP A 258 2.59 -21.00 19.53
N LEU A 259 2.83 -19.75 19.10
CA LEU A 259 1.92 -19.04 18.21
C LEU A 259 2.01 -19.59 16.78
N THR A 260 0.83 -19.83 16.20
CA THR A 260 0.71 -20.14 14.78
C THR A 260 1.16 -18.95 13.92
N ARG A 261 1.53 -19.24 12.66
CA ARG A 261 1.88 -18.19 11.68
C ARG A 261 0.81 -17.10 11.55
N GLY A 262 -0.47 -17.48 11.59
CA GLY A 262 -1.58 -16.53 11.53
C GLY A 262 -1.62 -15.61 12.76
N GLN A 263 -1.40 -16.15 13.96
CA GLN A 263 -1.37 -15.36 15.20
C GLN A 263 -0.17 -14.41 15.26
N LEU A 264 1.02 -14.85 14.83
CA LEU A 264 2.20 -13.98 14.73
C LEU A 264 1.94 -12.80 13.79
N LEU A 265 1.22 -13.04 12.70
CA LEU A 265 0.84 -12.00 11.75
C LEU A 265 -0.22 -11.05 12.32
N GLY A 266 -1.20 -11.59 13.05
CA GLY A 266 -2.18 -10.79 13.77
C GLY A 266 -1.52 -9.90 14.83
N LEU A 267 -0.51 -10.42 15.53
CA LEU A 267 0.28 -9.67 16.50
C LEU A 267 1.08 -8.54 15.85
N GLU A 268 1.79 -8.83 14.76
CA GLU A 268 2.49 -7.82 13.96
C GLU A 268 1.55 -6.72 13.50
N MET A 269 0.40 -7.10 12.93
CA MET A 269 -0.61 -6.17 12.45
C MET A 269 -1.15 -5.27 13.56
N ALA A 270 -1.53 -5.85 14.70
CA ALA A 270 -2.05 -5.09 15.84
C ALA A 270 -1.04 -4.07 16.36
N TYR A 271 0.21 -4.47 16.60
CA TYR A 271 1.24 -3.55 17.09
C TYR A 271 1.57 -2.44 16.10
N LYS A 272 1.68 -2.76 14.80
CA LYS A 272 2.01 -1.74 13.78
C LYS A 272 0.91 -0.69 13.64
N LEU A 273 -0.36 -1.13 13.60
CA LEU A 273 -1.50 -0.22 13.48
C LEU A 273 -1.71 0.61 14.76
N GLN A 274 -1.54 0.01 15.94
CA GLN A 274 -1.62 0.75 17.19
C GLN A 274 -0.47 1.78 17.33
N THR A 275 0.71 1.45 16.83
CA THR A 275 1.84 2.39 16.76
C THR A 275 1.51 3.59 15.88
N LEU A 276 0.96 3.37 14.69
CA LEU A 276 0.52 4.45 13.80
C LEU A 276 -0.56 5.32 14.43
N TYR A 277 -1.55 4.70 15.08
CA TYR A 277 -2.59 5.43 15.81
C TYR A 277 -2.00 6.39 16.85
N TYR A 278 -1.03 5.95 17.65
CA TYR A 278 -0.40 6.83 18.64
C TYR A 278 0.48 7.91 18.00
N ILE A 279 1.20 7.60 16.93
CA ILE A 279 1.97 8.61 16.17
C ILE A 279 1.05 9.72 15.68
N ASP A 280 -0.09 9.36 15.08
CA ASP A 280 -1.08 10.34 14.60
C ASP A 280 -1.70 11.13 15.76
N ALA A 281 -2.05 10.46 16.86
CA ALA A 281 -2.61 11.10 18.05
C ALA A 281 -1.64 12.12 18.65
N ILE A 282 -0.34 11.79 18.76
CA ILE A 282 0.72 12.71 19.21
C ILE A 282 0.86 13.91 18.26
N GLY A 283 0.74 13.68 16.96
CA GLY A 283 0.78 14.72 15.93
C GLY A 283 -0.38 15.71 16.03
N GLN A 284 -1.58 15.22 16.37
CA GLN A 284 -2.81 16.02 16.46
C GLN A 284 -2.95 16.75 17.81
N THR A 285 -2.41 16.20 18.91
CA THR A 285 -2.57 16.73 20.27
C THR A 285 -1.49 17.73 20.70
N ARG A 286 -0.77 18.36 19.75
CA ARG A 286 0.34 19.29 20.06
C ARG A 286 -0.01 20.47 20.97
N GLU A 287 -1.29 20.85 21.03
CA GLU A 287 -1.78 21.94 21.89
C GLU A 287 -2.23 21.47 23.28
N ASP A 288 -2.49 20.17 23.44
CA ASP A 288 -2.97 19.54 24.68
C ASP A 288 -1.88 18.61 25.24
N VAL A 289 -1.05 19.19 26.10
CA VAL A 289 0.14 18.52 26.67
C VAL A 289 -0.24 17.25 27.42
N ASP A 290 -1.35 17.24 28.15
CA ASP A 290 -1.75 16.08 28.94
C ASP A 290 -2.09 14.89 28.04
N ARG A 291 -2.91 15.11 27.00
CA ARG A 291 -3.23 14.05 26.01
C ARG A 291 -2.02 13.61 25.20
N GLN A 292 -1.11 14.55 24.91
CA GLN A 292 0.13 14.23 24.22
C GLN A 292 1.03 13.33 25.06
N VAL A 293 1.15 13.61 26.36
CA VAL A 293 1.91 12.78 27.31
C VAL A 293 1.27 11.41 27.47
N GLU A 294 -0.06 11.30 27.57
CA GLU A 294 -0.76 10.01 27.60
C GLU A 294 -0.46 9.16 26.37
N SER A 295 -0.51 9.78 25.18
CA SER A 295 -0.24 9.09 23.91
C SER A 295 1.23 8.66 23.79
N LEU A 296 2.17 9.50 24.24
CA LEU A 296 3.60 9.17 24.29
C LEU A 296 3.91 8.05 25.28
N GLN A 297 3.29 8.08 26.46
CA GLN A 297 3.42 7.05 27.47
C GLN A 297 2.87 5.72 26.96
N ALA A 298 1.70 5.71 26.31
CA ALA A 298 1.11 4.50 25.76
C ALA A 298 1.98 3.90 24.65
N LEU A 299 2.54 4.74 23.78
CA LEU A 299 3.48 4.31 22.75
C LEU A 299 4.78 3.75 23.36
N PHE A 300 5.30 4.38 24.40
CA PHE A 300 6.48 3.88 25.12
C PHE A 300 6.22 2.51 25.78
N GLN A 301 5.04 2.32 26.37
CA GLN A 301 4.64 1.02 26.92
C GLN A 301 4.58 -0.07 25.84
N LEU A 302 4.08 0.25 24.64
CA LEU A 302 4.15 -0.69 23.50
C LEU A 302 5.60 -1.01 23.13
N ALA A 303 6.48 -0.02 23.10
CA ALA A 303 7.90 -0.20 22.79
C ALA A 303 8.64 -1.04 23.85
N CYS A 304 8.19 -1.03 25.10
CA CYS A 304 8.73 -1.86 26.18
C CYS A 304 8.14 -3.28 26.25
N SER A 305 7.19 -3.62 25.39
CA SER A 305 6.56 -4.95 25.32
C SER A 305 7.24 -5.88 24.30
N PHE A 306 6.71 -7.10 24.14
CA PHE A 306 7.06 -8.00 23.02
C PHE A 306 6.90 -7.35 21.64
N GLY A 307 6.11 -6.28 21.55
CA GLY A 307 5.91 -5.48 20.35
C GLY A 307 7.07 -4.57 19.96
N LYS A 308 8.14 -4.46 20.75
CA LYS A 308 9.27 -3.53 20.52
C LYS A 308 9.71 -3.50 19.06
N ARG A 309 9.97 -4.68 18.47
CA ARG A 309 10.46 -4.78 17.08
C ARG A 309 9.55 -4.12 16.06
N TYR A 310 8.24 -4.23 16.25
CA TYR A 310 7.23 -3.72 15.33
C TYR A 310 7.05 -2.21 15.51
N VAL A 311 7.09 -1.73 16.75
CA VAL A 311 7.05 -0.31 17.08
C VAL A 311 8.25 0.40 16.47
N VAL A 312 9.46 -0.15 16.66
CA VAL A 312 10.70 0.40 16.08
C VAL A 312 10.63 0.40 14.56
N GLU A 313 10.15 -0.68 13.94
CA GLU A 313 10.01 -0.74 12.48
C GLU A 313 9.14 0.42 11.97
N VAL A 314 7.98 0.67 12.59
CA VAL A 314 7.06 1.74 12.18
C VAL A 314 7.62 3.14 12.46
N ILE A 315 8.30 3.36 13.58
CA ILE A 315 8.97 4.64 13.87
C ILE A 315 10.03 4.95 12.80
N CYS A 316 10.72 3.92 12.31
CA CYS A 316 11.71 4.03 11.24
C CYS A 316 11.11 4.13 9.83
N MET A 317 9.79 3.98 9.67
CA MET A 317 9.13 4.16 8.37
C MET A 317 8.93 5.64 8.03
N GLU A 318 9.18 5.97 6.76
CA GLU A 318 8.96 7.29 6.15
C GLU A 318 9.42 8.48 7.01
N GLN A 319 8.49 9.36 7.43
CA GLN A 319 8.78 10.57 8.19
C GLN A 319 8.31 10.48 9.65
N ASN A 320 7.97 9.29 10.15
CA ASN A 320 7.45 9.11 11.51
C ASN A 320 8.44 9.58 12.57
N MET A 321 9.73 9.26 12.40
CA MET A 321 10.79 9.73 13.30
C MET A 321 10.90 11.26 13.37
N LYS A 322 10.53 11.97 12.30
CA LYS A 322 10.59 13.43 12.23
C LYS A 322 9.67 14.07 13.27
N LEU A 323 8.52 13.46 13.57
CA LEU A 323 7.59 13.94 14.59
C LEU A 323 8.29 14.08 15.95
N PHE A 324 9.01 13.04 16.39
CA PHE A 324 9.70 13.05 17.67
C PHE A 324 10.86 14.04 17.70
N LEU A 325 11.60 14.18 16.59
CA LEU A 325 12.67 15.18 16.48
C LEU A 325 12.12 16.61 16.58
N GLU A 326 11.00 16.89 15.92
CA GLU A 326 10.32 18.20 16.01
C GLU A 326 9.84 18.50 17.44
N LEU A 327 9.31 17.50 18.16
CA LEU A 327 8.91 17.64 19.56
C LEU A 327 10.11 17.92 20.48
N ILE A 328 11.21 17.18 20.32
CA ILE A 328 12.44 17.39 21.09
C ILE A 328 12.98 18.81 20.87
N ASP A 329 13.01 19.28 19.62
CA ASP A 329 13.50 20.62 19.28
C ASP A 329 12.55 21.72 19.78
N GLY A 330 11.24 21.45 19.81
CA GLY A 330 10.22 22.36 20.36
C GLY A 330 10.40 22.54 21.87
N GLU A 331 10.46 21.44 22.61
CA GLU A 331 10.62 21.42 24.07
C GLU A 331 11.96 22.03 24.51
N LYS A 332 13.07 21.72 23.83
CA LYS A 332 14.37 22.34 24.11
C LYS A 332 14.34 23.87 23.93
N ARG A 333 13.62 24.36 22.90
CA ARG A 333 13.45 25.80 22.67
C ARG A 333 12.56 26.45 23.72
N ALA A 334 11.53 25.77 24.22
CA ALA A 334 10.69 26.25 25.30
C ALA A 334 11.49 26.37 26.62
N LEU A 335 12.23 25.32 27.00
CA LEU A 335 13.09 25.31 28.18
C LEU A 335 14.17 26.40 28.15
N ALA A 336 14.72 26.71 26.97
CA ALA A 336 15.71 27.77 26.80
C ALA A 336 15.13 29.19 26.99
N LYS A 337 13.83 29.38 26.72
CA LYS A 337 13.14 30.67 26.88
C LYS A 337 12.70 30.94 28.31
N GLU A 338 12.43 29.91 29.11
CA GLU A 338 11.91 30.04 30.49
C GLU A 338 12.98 30.34 31.55
N GLY A 339 14.25 30.45 31.18
CA GLY A 339 15.26 31.21 31.93
C GLY A 339 15.53 30.82 33.40
N SER A 340 15.10 29.66 33.88
CA SER A 340 15.19 29.30 35.30
C SER A 340 16.15 28.12 35.54
N PRO A 341 17.39 28.36 36.03
CA PRO A 341 18.36 27.32 36.33
C PRO A 341 18.14 26.77 37.75
N GLY A 342 16.95 26.21 38.04
CA GLY A 342 16.59 25.91 39.43
C GLY A 342 15.66 24.74 39.71
N MET A 343 14.82 24.29 38.77
CA MET A 343 13.93 23.14 39.03
C MET A 343 13.84 22.24 37.81
N LYS A 344 14.23 20.98 38.02
CA LYS A 344 14.15 19.87 37.08
C LYS A 344 12.69 19.53 36.75
N HIS A 345 11.96 20.42 36.09
CA HIS A 345 10.77 19.98 35.35
C HIS A 345 11.27 19.24 34.12
N LYS A 346 11.57 17.95 34.29
CA LYS A 346 11.79 17.04 33.17
C LYS A 346 10.46 17.00 32.43
N SER A 347 10.34 17.74 31.33
CA SER A 347 9.19 17.65 30.44
C SER A 347 8.96 16.17 30.11
N PRO A 348 7.81 15.58 30.49
CA PRO A 348 7.52 14.19 30.17
C PRO A 348 7.53 13.95 28.65
N VAL A 349 7.08 14.94 27.88
CA VAL A 349 7.15 14.96 26.42
C VAL A 349 8.58 14.80 25.93
N LEU A 350 9.52 15.58 26.48
CA LEU A 350 10.94 15.47 26.15
C LEU A 350 11.52 14.12 26.55
N SER A 351 11.19 13.60 27.74
CA SER A 351 11.70 12.31 28.21
C SER A 351 11.25 11.16 27.30
N TYR A 352 9.93 11.00 27.11
CA TYR A 352 9.40 9.91 26.30
C TYR A 352 9.83 10.01 24.84
N SER A 353 9.93 11.22 24.28
CA SER A 353 10.39 11.41 22.90
C SER A 353 11.86 10.98 22.73
N VAL A 354 12.73 11.31 23.69
CA VAL A 354 14.13 10.87 23.67
C VAL A 354 14.23 9.36 23.86
N ASP A 355 13.46 8.79 24.79
CA ASP A 355 13.47 7.35 25.06
C ASP A 355 12.97 6.53 23.86
N LEU A 356 11.95 7.01 23.14
CA LEU A 356 11.43 6.39 21.91
C LEU A 356 12.44 6.46 20.76
N VAL A 357 13.16 7.58 20.62
CA VAL A 357 14.25 7.71 19.63
C VAL A 357 15.42 6.78 19.99
N ASP A 358 15.82 6.70 21.26
CA ASP A 358 16.87 5.77 21.71
C ASP A 358 16.46 4.31 21.48
N CYS A 359 15.19 3.96 21.71
CA CYS A 359 14.65 2.63 21.40
C CYS A 359 14.71 2.27 19.91
N ALA A 360 14.65 3.25 19.01
CA ALA A 360 14.71 3.03 17.57
C ALA A 360 16.15 2.93 17.02
N VAL A 361 17.12 3.52 17.73
CA VAL A 361 18.54 3.56 17.33
C VAL A 361 19.33 2.37 17.89
N ARG A 362 18.89 1.78 19.01
CA ARG A 362 19.49 0.59 19.64
C ARG A 362 18.82 -0.70 19.22
#